data_AF-A0A2I0NIW7-F1
#
_entry.id   AF-A0A2I0NIW7-F1
#
_cell.length_a   1.000
_cell.length_b   1.000
_cell.length_c   1.000
_cell.angle_alpha   90.00
_cell.angle_beta   90.00
_cell.angle_gamma   90.00
#
_symmetry.space_group_name_H-M   'P 1'
#
loop_
_entity.id
_entity.type
_entity.pdbx_description
1 polymer ?
#
loop_
_entity_poly.entity_id
_entity_poly.type
_entity_poly.pdbx_seq_one_letter_code
_entity_poly.pdbx_strand_id
1 'polypeptide(L)'
;MEILDTSAHTKDESAKILYSELEKCPVIILTGPQGGGKTTLAIKLLDENVGAMFEGRARSAQPVILVRKDLVEKMNGEIFEKRKLPIFEGDEPVYVDVTYFDQLKYLIETMFDVMELGEPELIRQITGLTKKLGVVPKAIELIASDEELVKRRLSRHLDAKERLSTLLEKEKEFGIESNLWGIQGAKITDIINRDGVADYDEGQISRSVRDFDRIIPTKDMDVVDCLIQMIEISNNENKESGFLVLHTDEGEKIISDLVVGRNTNSLIGVTLLEIYVGFRQDRSLYRAYKHAKEGDLEVIHSYTPNIQEMAYLANPLTPPVETAFPTMSTADVAASERFDVMVSVIKADGHVESSSKLRKKELEEIISGIVVLDEEDGQ
;
A
#
# COMPACT_ATOMS: atom_id res chain seq x y z
N MET A 1 4.74 -17.69 -15.29
CA MET A 1 3.77 -16.69 -14.85
C MET A 1 3.38 -15.91 -16.09
N GLU A 2 2.09 -15.72 -16.34
CA GLU A 2 1.64 -14.95 -17.50
C GLU A 2 1.50 -13.48 -17.09
N ILE A 3 1.82 -12.56 -17.99
CA ILE A 3 1.86 -11.12 -17.70
C ILE A 3 0.75 -10.44 -18.50
N LEU A 4 -0.02 -9.58 -17.84
CA LEU A 4 -1.03 -8.73 -18.47
C LEU A 4 -0.71 -7.25 -18.21
N ASP A 5 -0.41 -6.51 -19.28
CA ASP A 5 -0.14 -5.08 -19.19
C ASP A 5 -1.43 -4.25 -19.24
N THR A 6 -1.82 -3.72 -18.09
CA THR A 6 -3.04 -2.92 -17.93
C THR A 6 -2.86 -1.45 -18.36
N SER A 7 -1.67 -1.06 -18.83
CA SER A 7 -1.44 0.22 -19.51
C SER A 7 -1.56 0.11 -21.03
N ALA A 8 -1.34 -1.08 -21.58
CA ALA A 8 -1.51 -1.37 -23.01
C ALA A 8 -2.95 -1.76 -23.39
N HIS A 9 -3.77 -2.13 -22.40
CA HIS A 9 -5.14 -2.58 -22.61
C HIS A 9 -6.15 -1.74 -21.82
N THR A 10 -7.34 -1.55 -22.39
CA THR A 10 -8.47 -0.99 -21.65
C THR A 10 -8.93 -1.94 -20.53
N LYS A 11 -9.70 -1.40 -19.57
CA LYS A 11 -10.28 -2.22 -18.48
C LYS A 11 -11.15 -3.36 -19.02
N ASP A 12 -11.89 -3.12 -20.10
CA ASP A 12 -12.82 -4.12 -20.67
C ASP A 12 -12.08 -5.18 -21.50
N GLU A 13 -11.02 -4.81 -22.21
CA GLU A 13 -10.14 -5.78 -22.89
C GLU A 13 -9.42 -6.66 -21.87
N SER A 14 -8.87 -6.06 -20.81
CA SER A 14 -8.22 -6.79 -19.72
C SER A 14 -9.18 -7.77 -19.05
N ALA A 15 -10.42 -7.32 -18.79
CA ALA A 15 -11.47 -8.18 -18.22
C ALA A 15 -11.82 -9.35 -19.17
N LYS A 16 -11.95 -9.12 -20.49
CA LYS A 16 -12.22 -10.19 -21.45
C LYS A 16 -11.11 -11.25 -21.49
N ILE A 17 -9.85 -10.83 -21.44
CA ILE A 17 -8.71 -11.76 -21.39
C ILE A 17 -8.80 -12.64 -20.14
N LEU A 18 -8.96 -12.02 -18.97
CA LEU A 18 -9.05 -12.73 -17.69
C LEU A 18 -10.29 -13.62 -17.60
N TYR A 19 -11.41 -13.21 -18.19
CA TYR A 19 -12.63 -14.03 -18.27
C TYR A 19 -12.36 -15.33 -19.04
N SER A 20 -11.72 -15.25 -20.21
CA SER A 20 -11.36 -16.44 -20.99
C SER A 20 -10.40 -17.37 -20.24
N GLU A 21 -9.52 -16.82 -19.39
CA GLU A 21 -8.65 -17.63 -18.56
C GLU A 21 -9.44 -18.33 -17.44
N LEU A 22 -10.51 -17.71 -16.91
CA LEU A 22 -11.31 -18.28 -15.82
C LEU A 22 -12.20 -19.42 -16.32
N GLU A 23 -12.66 -19.33 -17.56
CA GLU A 23 -13.35 -20.43 -18.27
C GLU A 23 -12.44 -21.66 -18.41
N LYS A 24 -11.14 -21.46 -18.67
CA LYS A 24 -10.16 -22.55 -18.83
C LYS A 24 -9.63 -23.05 -17.49
N CYS A 25 -9.40 -22.14 -16.54
CA CYS A 25 -8.76 -22.41 -15.25
C CYS A 25 -9.71 -21.97 -14.12
N PRO A 26 -10.30 -22.90 -13.35
CA PRO A 26 -11.30 -22.56 -12.34
C PRO A 26 -10.73 -21.83 -11.11
N VAL A 27 -9.41 -21.61 -11.05
CA VAL A 27 -8.76 -20.74 -10.06
C VAL A 27 -7.78 -19.81 -10.79
N ILE A 28 -8.02 -18.50 -10.66
CA ILE A 28 -7.08 -17.46 -11.10
C ILE A 28 -6.52 -16.75 -9.88
N ILE A 29 -5.22 -16.48 -9.89
CA ILE A 29 -4.51 -15.68 -8.88
C ILE A 29 -3.92 -14.46 -9.59
N LEU A 30 -4.47 -13.29 -9.32
CA LEU A 30 -3.96 -12.01 -9.81
C LEU A 30 -2.89 -11.49 -8.83
N THR A 31 -1.71 -11.21 -9.36
CA THR A 31 -0.54 -10.70 -8.63
C THR A 31 -0.05 -9.41 -9.28
N GLY A 32 0.91 -8.74 -8.66
CA GLY A 32 1.51 -7.51 -9.19
C GLY A 32 1.32 -6.29 -8.28
N PRO A 33 1.87 -5.12 -8.65
CA PRO A 33 1.94 -3.93 -7.80
C PRO A 33 0.58 -3.40 -7.34
N GLN A 34 0.61 -2.65 -6.24
CA GLN A 34 -0.52 -1.81 -5.83
C GLN A 34 -0.83 -0.77 -6.92
N GLY A 35 -2.06 -0.84 -7.45
CA GLY A 35 -2.48 -0.01 -8.59
C GLY A 35 -2.49 -0.67 -9.94
N GLY A 36 -1.99 -1.90 -10.04
CA GLY A 36 -2.13 -2.71 -11.25
C GLY A 36 -3.57 -3.07 -11.61
N GLY A 37 -4.57 -2.65 -10.82
CA GLY A 37 -5.99 -2.85 -11.13
C GLY A 37 -6.54 -4.21 -10.73
N LYS A 38 -5.83 -5.02 -9.93
CA LYS A 38 -6.23 -6.39 -9.50
C LYS A 38 -7.66 -6.45 -8.98
N THR A 39 -7.96 -5.72 -7.91
CA THR A 39 -9.29 -5.68 -7.28
C THR A 39 -10.35 -5.15 -8.24
N THR A 40 -10.04 -4.11 -9.01
CA THR A 40 -10.98 -3.51 -9.98
C THR A 40 -11.34 -4.49 -11.10
N LEU A 41 -10.35 -5.18 -11.67
CA LEU A 41 -10.58 -6.18 -12.71
C LEU A 41 -11.29 -7.40 -12.16
N ALA A 42 -10.93 -7.86 -10.96
CA ALA A 42 -11.61 -8.97 -10.30
C ALA A 42 -13.09 -8.66 -10.02
N ILE A 43 -13.43 -7.47 -9.51
CA ILE A 43 -14.84 -7.04 -9.34
C ILE A 43 -15.58 -7.03 -10.69
N LYS A 44 -14.91 -6.61 -11.77
CA LYS A 44 -15.49 -6.67 -13.12
C LYS A 44 -15.78 -8.10 -13.57
N LEU A 45 -14.94 -9.07 -13.21
CA LEU A 45 -15.08 -10.48 -13.56
C LEU A 45 -16.18 -11.22 -12.80
N LEU A 46 -16.65 -10.67 -11.67
CA LEU A 46 -17.72 -11.29 -10.89
C LEU A 46 -19.00 -11.41 -11.72
N ASP A 47 -19.47 -12.64 -11.89
CA ASP A 47 -20.70 -13.03 -12.58
C ASP A 47 -21.28 -14.29 -11.91
N GLU A 48 -22.32 -14.88 -12.48
CA GLU A 48 -22.95 -16.10 -11.99
C GLU A 48 -22.03 -17.33 -11.97
N ASN A 49 -20.90 -17.30 -12.70
CA ASN A 49 -19.92 -18.38 -12.78
C ASN A 49 -18.81 -18.25 -11.74
N VAL A 50 -18.70 -17.11 -11.05
CA VAL A 50 -17.76 -16.94 -9.93
C VAL A 50 -18.43 -17.40 -8.64
N GLY A 51 -17.73 -18.24 -7.86
CA GLY A 51 -18.21 -18.69 -6.55
C GLY A 51 -17.55 -17.94 -5.40
N ALA A 52 -16.29 -17.55 -5.57
CA ALA A 52 -15.57 -16.81 -4.55
C ALA A 52 -14.52 -15.86 -5.11
N MET A 53 -14.32 -14.75 -4.39
CA MET A 53 -13.27 -13.78 -4.62
C MET A 53 -12.57 -13.47 -3.30
N PHE A 54 -11.29 -13.75 -3.21
CA PHE A 54 -10.53 -13.50 -2.00
C PHE A 54 -9.35 -12.57 -2.23
N GLU A 55 -9.00 -11.78 -1.22
CA GLU A 55 -7.79 -10.99 -1.13
C GLU A 55 -6.88 -11.61 -0.08
N GLY A 56 -5.65 -11.95 -0.49
CA GLY A 56 -4.63 -12.46 0.41
C GLY A 56 -4.07 -11.35 1.31
N ARG A 57 -3.79 -11.66 2.57
CA ARG A 57 -3.21 -10.71 3.54
C ARG A 57 -1.69 -10.51 3.39
N ALA A 58 -1.14 -10.76 2.22
CA ALA A 58 0.27 -10.48 1.92
C ALA A 58 0.47 -8.96 1.83
N ARG A 59 1.21 -8.39 2.79
CA ARG A 59 1.31 -6.95 3.06
C ARG A 59 1.81 -6.11 1.87
N SER A 60 2.57 -6.71 0.95
CA SER A 60 3.29 -6.01 -0.13
C SER A 60 2.48 -5.86 -1.43
N ALA A 61 1.58 -6.79 -1.75
CA ALA A 61 0.92 -6.79 -3.06
C ALA A 61 -0.55 -7.21 -3.06
N GLN A 62 -1.09 -7.80 -1.98
CA GLN A 62 -2.50 -8.22 -1.86
C GLN A 62 -3.00 -8.99 -3.11
N PRO A 63 -2.59 -10.25 -3.29
CA PRO A 63 -3.03 -11.06 -4.41
C PRO A 63 -4.55 -11.26 -4.35
N VAL A 64 -5.19 -11.23 -5.52
CA VAL A 64 -6.63 -11.45 -5.62
C VAL A 64 -6.87 -12.81 -6.25
N ILE A 65 -7.60 -13.68 -5.55
CA ILE A 65 -7.89 -15.05 -5.94
C ILE A 65 -9.35 -15.14 -6.36
N LEU A 66 -9.60 -15.57 -7.58
CA LEU A 66 -10.93 -15.85 -8.10
C LEU A 66 -11.11 -17.36 -8.22
N VAL A 67 -12.23 -17.87 -7.71
CA VAL A 67 -12.58 -19.28 -7.75
C VAL A 67 -13.93 -19.43 -8.43
N ARG A 68 -13.98 -20.28 -9.46
CA ARG A 68 -15.20 -20.57 -10.22
C ARG A 68 -16.20 -21.35 -9.37
N LYS A 69 -17.49 -21.09 -9.59
CA LYS A 69 -18.60 -21.56 -8.76
C LYS A 69 -18.71 -23.08 -8.68
N ASP A 70 -18.55 -23.76 -9.80
CA ASP A 70 -18.51 -25.23 -9.87
C ASP A 70 -17.41 -25.83 -8.98
N LEU A 71 -16.24 -25.20 -8.93
CA LEU A 71 -15.15 -25.62 -8.06
C LEU A 71 -15.45 -25.32 -6.60
N VAL A 72 -16.05 -24.17 -6.27
CA VAL A 72 -16.48 -23.85 -4.90
C VAL A 72 -17.48 -24.89 -4.39
N GLU A 73 -18.50 -25.23 -5.20
CA GLU A 73 -19.48 -26.26 -4.87
C GLU A 73 -18.83 -27.63 -4.64
N LYS A 74 -17.89 -28.02 -5.51
CA LYS A 74 -17.10 -29.24 -5.33
C LYS A 74 -16.28 -29.21 -4.04
N MET A 75 -15.59 -28.10 -3.75
CA MET A 75 -14.74 -27.96 -2.56
C MET A 75 -15.55 -28.00 -1.26
N ASN A 76 -16.78 -27.48 -1.26
CA ASN A 76 -17.72 -27.57 -0.14
C ASN A 76 -18.26 -28.98 0.08
N GLY A 77 -18.39 -29.79 -0.99
CA GLY A 77 -18.83 -31.18 -0.90
C GLY A 77 -17.76 -32.17 -0.44
N GLU A 78 -16.48 -31.78 -0.45
CA GLU A 78 -15.36 -32.66 -0.12
C GLU A 78 -14.73 -32.32 1.25
N ILE A 79 -14.66 -33.33 2.13
CA ILE A 79 -14.04 -33.21 3.45
C ILE A 79 -12.52 -33.29 3.32
N PHE A 80 -11.83 -32.25 3.81
CA PHE A 80 -10.38 -32.20 3.91
C PHE A 80 -9.87 -32.90 5.16
N GLU A 81 -10.45 -32.60 6.33
CA GLU A 81 -10.14 -33.25 7.60
C GLU A 81 -11.31 -33.21 8.58
N LYS A 82 -11.29 -34.09 9.59
CA LYS A 82 -12.17 -33.98 10.77
C LYS A 82 -11.38 -33.35 11.92
N ARG A 83 -11.68 -32.11 12.26
CA ARG A 83 -10.96 -31.35 13.29
C ARG A 83 -11.61 -31.54 14.65
N LYS A 84 -10.81 -31.97 15.62
CA LYS A 84 -11.23 -32.11 17.02
C LYS A 84 -11.45 -30.72 17.64
N LEU A 85 -12.62 -30.47 18.22
CA LEU A 85 -12.88 -29.26 18.98
C LEU A 85 -12.45 -29.41 20.46
N PRO A 86 -12.16 -28.30 21.16
CA PRO A 86 -11.87 -28.30 22.59
C PRO A 86 -13.14 -28.42 23.46
N ILE A 87 -14.15 -29.15 22.97
CA ILE A 87 -15.41 -29.44 23.68
C ILE A 87 -15.68 -30.94 23.61
N PHE A 88 -16.29 -31.46 24.67
CA PHE A 88 -16.57 -32.88 24.85
C PHE A 88 -18.07 -33.08 25.11
N GLU A 89 -18.62 -34.14 24.54
CA GLU A 89 -19.98 -34.59 24.80
C GLU A 89 -19.89 -35.90 25.61
N GLY A 90 -19.91 -35.76 26.95
CA GLY A 90 -19.52 -36.83 27.85
C GLY A 90 -18.00 -37.06 27.83
N ASP A 91 -17.58 -38.31 27.60
CA ASP A 91 -16.15 -38.68 27.49
C ASP A 91 -15.63 -38.62 26.04
N GLU A 92 -16.50 -38.35 25.06
CA GLU A 92 -16.12 -38.29 23.65
C GLU A 92 -15.88 -36.85 23.18
N PRO A 93 -14.80 -36.60 22.43
CA PRO A 93 -14.56 -35.29 21.86
C PRO A 93 -15.43 -35.03 20.64
N VAL A 94 -15.91 -33.78 20.52
CA VAL A 94 -16.68 -33.35 19.34
C VAL A 94 -15.74 -33.06 18.18
N TYR A 95 -16.12 -33.47 16.98
CA TYR A 95 -15.39 -33.19 15.74
C TYR A 95 -16.23 -32.33 14.81
N VAL A 96 -15.56 -31.50 14.01
CA VAL A 96 -16.16 -30.80 12.88
C VAL A 96 -15.51 -31.25 11.59
N ASP A 97 -16.31 -31.39 10.55
CA ASP A 97 -15.82 -31.64 9.21
C ASP A 97 -15.31 -30.31 8.64
N VAL A 98 -14.04 -30.26 8.26
CA VAL A 98 -13.41 -29.13 7.58
C VAL A 98 -13.38 -29.48 6.10
N THR A 99 -14.00 -28.65 5.27
CA THR A 99 -14.05 -28.88 3.82
C THR A 99 -12.76 -28.40 3.14
N TYR A 100 -12.56 -28.79 1.88
CA TYR A 100 -11.48 -28.21 1.07
C TYR A 100 -11.64 -26.70 0.91
N PHE A 101 -12.87 -26.19 0.87
CA PHE A 101 -13.13 -24.76 0.74
C PHE A 101 -12.77 -24.00 2.02
N ASP A 102 -13.13 -24.54 3.20
CA ASP A 102 -12.71 -23.99 4.49
C ASP A 102 -11.19 -23.91 4.61
N GLN A 103 -10.51 -24.97 4.17
CA GLN A 103 -9.05 -24.99 4.16
C GLN A 103 -8.48 -23.96 3.19
N LEU A 104 -9.06 -23.77 2.00
CA LEU A 104 -8.64 -22.73 1.06
C LEU A 104 -8.77 -21.33 1.68
N LYS A 105 -9.93 -21.04 2.27
CA LYS A 105 -10.19 -19.76 2.94
C LYS A 105 -9.21 -19.53 4.08
N TYR A 106 -9.01 -20.53 4.94
CA TYR A 106 -8.03 -20.48 6.02
C TYR A 106 -6.63 -20.19 5.48
N LEU A 107 -6.20 -20.87 4.42
CA LEU A 107 -4.89 -20.62 3.81
C LEU A 107 -4.75 -19.18 3.33
N ILE A 108 -5.75 -18.63 2.64
CA ILE A 108 -5.69 -17.26 2.11
C ILE A 108 -5.70 -16.22 3.25
N GLU A 109 -6.50 -16.44 4.29
CA GLU A 109 -6.67 -15.49 5.40
C GLU A 109 -5.54 -15.54 6.44
N THR A 110 -4.94 -16.71 6.64
CA THR A 110 -3.88 -16.91 7.65
C THR A 110 -2.48 -16.80 7.10
N MET A 111 -2.32 -16.72 5.78
CA MET A 111 -1.01 -16.50 5.18
C MET A 111 -0.52 -15.11 5.53
N PHE A 112 0.27 -15.06 6.59
CA PHE A 112 0.89 -13.87 7.10
C PHE A 112 2.31 -13.80 6.55
N ASP A 113 2.56 -12.74 5.80
CA ASP A 113 3.80 -12.59 5.07
C ASP A 113 4.90 -12.06 5.99
N VAL A 114 5.61 -12.98 6.66
CA VAL A 114 6.75 -12.66 7.54
C VAL A 114 8.06 -12.51 6.74
N MET A 115 8.12 -13.07 5.52
CA MET A 115 9.38 -13.23 4.74
C MET A 115 9.23 -13.12 3.21
N GLU A 116 8.18 -12.49 2.69
CA GLU A 116 7.90 -12.33 1.23
C GLU A 116 7.67 -13.62 0.43
N LEU A 117 7.73 -14.75 1.10
CA LEU A 117 7.29 -16.00 0.55
C LEU A 117 5.77 -16.04 0.48
N GLY A 118 5.05 -15.09 1.09
CA GLY A 118 3.59 -15.05 1.13
C GLY A 118 2.94 -15.32 -0.23
N GLU A 119 3.29 -14.60 -1.31
CA GLU A 119 2.65 -14.85 -2.61
C GLU A 119 3.08 -16.16 -3.29
N PRO A 120 4.39 -16.47 -3.46
CA PRO A 120 4.80 -17.75 -4.05
C PRO A 120 4.33 -18.96 -3.22
N GLU A 121 4.36 -18.85 -1.89
CA GLU A 121 3.86 -19.84 -0.96
C GLU A 121 2.34 -19.95 -1.03
N LEU A 122 1.61 -18.84 -1.18
CA LEU A 122 0.16 -18.84 -1.40
C LEU A 122 -0.17 -19.60 -2.66
N ILE A 123 0.50 -19.26 -3.76
CA ILE A 123 0.34 -19.96 -5.03
C ILE A 123 0.68 -21.44 -4.86
N ARG A 124 1.79 -21.76 -4.19
CA ARG A 124 2.24 -23.14 -3.98
C ARG A 124 1.26 -23.95 -3.13
N GLN A 125 0.75 -23.38 -2.03
CA GLN A 125 -0.19 -24.04 -1.13
C GLN A 125 -1.58 -24.18 -1.75
N ILE A 126 -2.09 -23.13 -2.42
CA ILE A 126 -3.34 -23.21 -3.20
C ILE A 126 -3.19 -24.27 -4.30
N THR A 127 -2.06 -24.29 -5.01
CA THR A 127 -1.78 -25.31 -6.03
C THR A 127 -1.75 -26.70 -5.42
N GLY A 128 -1.08 -26.88 -4.27
CA GLY A 128 -1.04 -28.16 -3.56
C GLY A 128 -2.42 -28.64 -3.10
N LEU A 129 -3.27 -27.72 -2.63
CA LEU A 129 -4.64 -28.01 -2.20
C LEU A 129 -5.53 -28.38 -3.39
N THR A 130 -5.57 -27.54 -4.42
CA THR A 130 -6.46 -27.67 -5.58
C THR A 130 -6.04 -28.79 -6.53
N LYS A 131 -4.74 -29.13 -6.61
CA LYS A 131 -4.24 -30.26 -7.41
C LYS A 131 -4.81 -31.60 -6.95
N LYS A 132 -5.13 -31.74 -5.66
CA LYS A 132 -5.83 -32.93 -5.13
C LYS A 132 -7.23 -33.10 -5.73
N LEU A 133 -7.82 -32.00 -6.20
CA LEU A 133 -9.13 -31.97 -6.86
C LEU A 133 -9.03 -31.98 -8.39
N GLY A 134 -7.82 -32.16 -8.94
CA GLY A 134 -7.55 -32.15 -10.38
C GLY A 134 -7.40 -30.76 -11.00
N VAL A 135 -7.24 -29.72 -10.19
CA VAL A 135 -7.16 -28.32 -10.65
C VAL A 135 -5.76 -27.76 -10.44
N VAL A 136 -5.22 -27.04 -11.43
CA VAL A 136 -3.98 -26.27 -11.29
C VAL A 136 -4.33 -24.79 -11.44
N PRO A 137 -4.08 -23.95 -10.41
CA PRO A 137 -4.35 -22.52 -10.48
C PRO A 137 -3.51 -21.83 -11.54
N LYS A 138 -4.06 -20.75 -12.12
CA LYS A 138 -3.36 -19.87 -13.04
C LYS A 138 -2.95 -18.58 -12.33
N ALA A 139 -1.65 -18.33 -12.19
CA ALA A 139 -1.14 -17.06 -11.68
C ALA A 139 -0.84 -16.08 -12.83
N ILE A 140 -1.45 -14.90 -12.77
CA ILE A 140 -1.32 -13.83 -13.76
C ILE A 140 -0.78 -12.59 -13.03
N GLU A 141 0.29 -12.01 -13.54
CA GLU A 141 0.89 -10.79 -13.04
C GLU A 141 0.37 -9.59 -13.82
N LEU A 142 -0.25 -8.64 -13.12
CA LEU A 142 -0.72 -7.39 -13.71
C LEU A 142 0.39 -6.34 -13.63
N ILE A 143 0.80 -5.80 -14.77
CA ILE A 143 1.77 -4.70 -14.83
C ILE A 143 1.09 -3.43 -15.38
N ALA A 144 1.74 -2.28 -15.17
CA ALA A 144 1.38 -1.00 -15.74
C ALA A 144 2.59 -0.07 -15.71
N SER A 145 2.61 0.96 -16.56
CA SER A 145 3.60 2.03 -16.50
C SER A 145 3.53 2.81 -15.18
N ASP A 146 4.66 3.35 -14.73
CA ASP A 146 4.76 4.09 -13.47
C ASP A 146 3.84 5.32 -13.45
N GLU A 147 3.77 6.07 -14.55
CA GLU A 147 2.88 7.24 -14.68
C GLU A 147 1.40 6.85 -14.47
N GLU A 148 0.98 5.73 -15.05
CA GLU A 148 -0.39 5.25 -14.95
C GLU A 148 -0.68 4.69 -13.55
N LEU A 149 0.30 4.04 -12.91
CA LEU A 149 0.20 3.62 -11.51
C LEU A 149 0.02 4.81 -10.57
N VAL A 150 0.80 5.88 -10.74
CA VAL A 150 0.71 7.12 -9.94
C VAL A 150 -0.65 7.76 -10.15
N LYS A 151 -1.08 7.96 -11.40
CA LYS A 151 -2.41 8.51 -11.71
C LYS A 151 -3.54 7.73 -11.05
N ARG A 152 -3.50 6.39 -11.12
CA ARG A 152 -4.48 5.49 -10.47
C ARG A 152 -4.41 5.50 -8.95
N ARG A 153 -3.27 5.82 -8.34
CA ARG A 153 -3.14 6.01 -6.88
C ARG A 153 -3.82 7.31 -6.47
N LEU A 154 -3.56 8.39 -7.21
CA LEU A 154 -4.12 9.72 -6.94
C LEU A 154 -5.65 9.73 -7.05
N SER A 155 -6.23 9.03 -8.03
CA SER A 155 -7.68 9.01 -8.26
C SER A 155 -8.45 7.94 -7.49
N ARG A 156 -7.77 7.07 -6.73
CA ARG A 156 -8.34 5.83 -6.16
C ARG A 156 -9.43 6.04 -5.11
N HIS A 157 -9.42 7.19 -4.44
CA HIS A 157 -10.46 7.58 -3.49
C HIS A 157 -11.78 7.96 -4.18
N LEU A 158 -11.71 8.43 -5.43
CA LEU A 158 -12.87 8.89 -6.19
C LEU A 158 -13.78 7.73 -6.62
N ASP A 159 -13.20 6.57 -6.91
CA ASP A 159 -13.92 5.39 -7.41
C ASP A 159 -14.14 4.31 -6.34
N ALA A 160 -13.68 4.53 -5.09
CA ALA A 160 -13.77 3.54 -4.03
C ALA A 160 -15.22 3.21 -3.64
N LYS A 161 -16.10 4.21 -3.62
CA LYS A 161 -17.54 4.04 -3.36
C LYS A 161 -18.17 3.13 -4.41
N GLU A 162 -17.99 3.48 -5.69
CA GLU A 162 -18.51 2.71 -6.82
C GLU A 162 -17.99 1.27 -6.80
N ARG A 163 -16.68 1.08 -6.60
CA ARG A 163 -16.07 -0.26 -6.51
C ARG A 163 -16.68 -1.10 -5.39
N LEU A 164 -16.86 -0.53 -4.19
CA LEU A 164 -17.48 -1.23 -3.07
C LEU A 164 -18.96 -1.55 -3.34
N SER A 165 -19.70 -0.59 -3.90
CA SER A 165 -21.11 -0.79 -4.26
C SER A 165 -21.28 -1.92 -5.27
N THR A 166 -20.48 -1.92 -6.36
CA THR A 166 -20.53 -2.99 -7.36
C THR A 166 -20.15 -4.36 -6.77
N LEU A 167 -19.17 -4.40 -5.86
CA LEU A 167 -18.82 -5.65 -5.18
C LEU A 167 -20.01 -6.20 -4.38
N LEU A 168 -20.61 -5.38 -3.50
CA LEU A 168 -21.72 -5.79 -2.64
C LEU A 168 -22.97 -6.19 -3.45
N GLU A 169 -23.26 -5.47 -4.53
CA GLU A 169 -24.36 -5.80 -5.45
C GLU A 169 -24.16 -7.18 -6.06
N LYS A 170 -22.98 -7.44 -6.62
CA LYS A 170 -22.67 -8.72 -7.29
C LYS A 170 -22.57 -9.88 -6.32
N GLU A 171 -22.08 -9.67 -5.10
CA GLU A 171 -22.09 -10.70 -4.05
C GLU A 171 -23.50 -11.18 -3.75
N LYS A 172 -24.43 -10.23 -3.60
CA LYS A 172 -25.82 -10.53 -3.32
C LYS A 172 -26.53 -11.15 -4.52
N GLU A 173 -26.27 -10.64 -5.73
CA GLU A 173 -26.91 -11.11 -6.95
C GLU A 173 -26.50 -12.54 -7.31
N PHE A 174 -25.20 -12.85 -7.23
CA PHE A 174 -24.66 -14.12 -7.72
C PHE A 174 -24.35 -15.13 -6.62
N GLY A 175 -24.43 -14.72 -5.35
CA GLY A 175 -24.09 -15.54 -4.19
C GLY A 175 -22.59 -15.78 -4.08
N ILE A 176 -21.78 -14.74 -4.34
CA ILE A 176 -20.32 -14.82 -4.33
C ILE A 176 -19.81 -14.65 -2.90
N GLU A 177 -18.95 -15.56 -2.45
CA GLU A 177 -18.26 -15.39 -1.18
C GLU A 177 -17.01 -14.51 -1.35
N SER A 178 -16.84 -13.50 -0.50
CA SER A 178 -15.60 -12.72 -0.48
C SER A 178 -15.09 -12.43 0.92
N ASN A 179 -13.77 -12.25 1.02
CA ASN A 179 -13.09 -11.78 2.22
C ASN A 179 -12.47 -10.39 1.96
N LEU A 180 -13.06 -9.59 1.07
CA LEU A 180 -12.45 -8.31 0.74
C LEU A 180 -12.69 -7.31 1.88
N TRP A 181 -11.68 -7.19 2.75
CA TRP A 181 -11.69 -6.35 3.95
C TRP A 181 -10.95 -5.01 3.75
N GLY A 182 -10.49 -4.71 2.53
CA GLY A 182 -9.71 -3.51 2.24
C GLY A 182 -9.92 -2.96 0.83
N ILE A 183 -10.99 -2.19 0.60
CA ILE A 183 -11.05 -1.30 -0.58
C ILE A 183 -10.36 0.02 -0.21
N GLN A 184 -9.16 0.24 -0.74
CA GLN A 184 -8.44 1.50 -0.55
C GLN A 184 -9.32 2.69 -0.98
N GLY A 185 -9.58 3.59 -0.04
CA GLY A 185 -10.46 4.77 -0.21
C GLY A 185 -11.90 4.59 0.27
N ALA A 186 -12.33 3.40 0.71
CA ALA A 186 -13.66 3.16 1.27
C ALA A 186 -13.66 3.19 2.81
N LYS A 187 -14.84 3.46 3.42
CA LYS A 187 -14.99 3.49 4.87
C LYS A 187 -14.83 2.09 5.47
N ILE A 188 -14.10 2.00 6.57
CA ILE A 188 -13.89 0.73 7.29
C ILE A 188 -15.24 0.16 7.77
N THR A 189 -16.17 1.00 8.25
CA THR A 189 -17.49 0.57 8.69
C THR A 189 -18.31 -0.07 7.58
N ASP A 190 -18.22 0.45 6.36
CA ASP A 190 -18.99 -0.03 5.22
C ASP A 190 -18.44 -1.36 4.72
N ILE A 191 -17.11 -1.51 4.76
CA ILE A 191 -16.42 -2.77 4.46
C ILE A 191 -16.78 -3.87 5.47
N ILE A 192 -16.88 -3.52 6.77
CA ILE A 192 -17.21 -4.46 7.84
C ILE A 192 -18.69 -4.86 7.81
N ASN A 193 -19.59 -3.89 7.67
CA ASN A 193 -21.02 -4.12 7.79
C ASN A 193 -21.62 -4.78 6.53
N ARG A 194 -21.09 -4.47 5.34
CA ARG A 194 -21.56 -5.02 4.04
C ARG A 194 -23.05 -4.80 3.72
N ASP A 195 -23.75 -3.99 4.49
CA ASP A 195 -25.19 -3.70 4.33
C ASP A 195 -25.48 -2.57 3.31
N GLY A 196 -24.44 -1.83 2.91
CA GLY A 196 -24.53 -0.70 1.98
C GLY A 196 -23.30 0.20 2.06
N VAL A 197 -23.20 1.17 1.14
CA VAL A 197 -22.09 2.13 1.09
C VAL A 197 -22.60 3.54 1.37
N ALA A 198 -22.11 4.15 2.44
CA ALA A 198 -22.52 5.49 2.86
C ALA A 198 -21.61 6.56 2.24
N ASP A 199 -22.16 7.75 2.01
CA ASP A 199 -21.34 8.92 1.68
C ASP A 199 -20.48 9.32 2.87
N TYR A 200 -19.25 9.77 2.61
CA TYR A 200 -18.41 10.40 3.63
C TYR A 200 -19.10 11.64 4.19
N ASP A 201 -19.21 11.73 5.52
CA ASP A 201 -19.65 12.95 6.17
C ASP A 201 -18.61 14.05 5.96
N GLU A 202 -19.01 15.33 5.99
CA GLU A 202 -18.11 16.48 5.74
C GLU A 202 -16.87 16.52 6.66
N GLY A 203 -16.87 15.78 7.79
CA GLY A 203 -15.75 15.66 8.72
C GLY A 203 -15.00 14.32 8.71
N GLN A 204 -15.34 13.36 7.84
CA GLN A 204 -14.67 12.05 7.76
C GLN A 204 -13.61 12.06 6.65
N ILE A 205 -12.36 11.68 6.99
CA ILE A 205 -11.20 11.83 6.09
C ILE A 205 -10.65 10.45 5.69
N SER A 206 -10.63 10.17 4.38
CA SER A 206 -9.77 9.16 3.76
C SER A 206 -8.51 9.88 3.27
N ARG A 207 -7.31 9.41 3.65
CA ARG A 207 -6.07 10.13 3.33
C ARG A 207 -5.87 10.19 1.80
N SER A 208 -5.81 11.39 1.24
CA SER A 208 -5.75 11.65 -0.21
C SER A 208 -5.02 12.95 -0.52
N VAL A 209 -4.80 13.25 -1.80
CA VAL A 209 -4.25 14.54 -2.28
C VAL A 209 -5.03 15.78 -1.80
N ARG A 210 -6.27 15.61 -1.28
CA ARG A 210 -7.09 16.67 -0.68
C ARG A 210 -6.68 17.06 0.75
N ASP A 211 -5.78 16.28 1.37
CA ASP A 211 -5.15 16.60 2.67
C ASP A 211 -3.93 17.50 2.54
N PHE A 212 -3.58 17.85 1.30
CA PHE A 212 -2.56 18.84 1.00
C PHE A 212 -3.22 20.21 0.83
N ASP A 213 -2.56 21.23 1.36
CA ASP A 213 -2.92 22.62 1.14
C ASP A 213 -2.75 22.98 -0.33
N ARG A 214 -1.59 22.58 -0.88
CA ARG A 214 -1.17 22.84 -2.25
C ARG A 214 -0.02 21.91 -2.64
N ILE A 215 0.20 21.86 -3.95
CA ILE A 215 1.32 21.18 -4.59
C ILE A 215 2.10 22.24 -5.36
N ILE A 216 3.41 22.31 -5.13
CA ILE A 216 4.32 23.23 -5.81
C ILE A 216 5.07 22.41 -6.87
N PRO A 217 4.85 22.66 -8.17
CA PRO A 217 5.55 21.95 -9.23
C PRO A 217 7.06 22.16 -9.11
N THR A 218 7.82 21.06 -9.10
CA THR A 218 9.30 21.08 -8.99
C THR A 218 10.00 21.02 -10.33
N LYS A 219 9.24 21.15 -11.41
CA LYS A 219 9.79 21.21 -12.76
C LYS A 219 10.70 22.44 -12.86
N ASP A 220 11.96 22.20 -13.20
CA ASP A 220 13.02 23.21 -13.30
C ASP A 220 13.57 23.72 -11.94
N MET A 221 13.20 23.09 -10.83
CA MET A 221 13.80 23.32 -9.50
C MET A 221 14.93 22.33 -9.24
N ASP A 222 15.94 22.76 -8.50
CA ASP A 222 16.92 21.87 -7.86
C ASP A 222 16.58 21.62 -6.37
N VAL A 223 17.42 20.84 -5.69
CA VAL A 223 17.22 20.52 -4.27
C VAL A 223 17.31 21.77 -3.39
N VAL A 224 18.17 22.73 -3.74
CA VAL A 224 18.34 23.99 -3.01
C VAL A 224 17.05 24.80 -3.08
N ASP A 225 16.48 24.96 -4.28
CA ASP A 225 15.21 25.65 -4.49
C ASP A 225 14.08 25.05 -3.64
N CYS A 226 14.01 23.71 -3.60
CA CYS A 226 12.99 23.00 -2.82
C CYS A 226 13.20 23.16 -1.31
N LEU A 227 14.45 23.15 -0.83
CA LEU A 227 14.78 23.36 0.58
C LEU A 227 14.44 24.78 1.03
N ILE A 228 14.75 25.80 0.22
CA ILE A 228 14.36 27.19 0.49
C ILE A 228 12.84 27.29 0.65
N GLN A 229 12.09 26.76 -0.32
CA GLN A 229 10.63 26.75 -0.27
C GLN A 229 10.10 26.04 0.98
N MET A 230 10.66 24.89 1.36
CA MET A 230 10.25 24.18 2.56
C MET A 230 10.51 24.96 3.85
N ILE A 231 11.67 25.62 3.96
CA ILE A 231 12.03 26.45 5.12
C ILE A 231 11.09 27.67 5.21
N GLU A 232 10.83 28.35 4.09
CA GLU A 232 9.88 29.46 4.03
C GLU A 232 8.47 29.04 4.45
N ILE A 233 7.99 27.89 3.97
CA ILE A 233 6.67 27.35 4.34
C ILE A 233 6.63 27.02 5.84
N SER A 234 7.70 26.44 6.37
CA SER A 234 7.79 26.12 7.80
C SER A 234 7.79 27.39 8.66
N ASN A 235 8.57 28.40 8.29
CA ASN A 235 8.69 29.67 9.04
C ASN A 235 7.45 30.56 8.93
N ASN A 236 6.89 30.70 7.72
CA ASN A 236 5.81 31.66 7.45
C ASN A 236 4.42 31.08 7.69
N GLU A 237 4.24 29.77 7.47
CA GLU A 237 2.93 29.13 7.50
C GLU A 237 2.80 28.03 8.56
N ASN A 238 3.91 27.61 9.18
CA ASN A 238 3.94 26.51 10.16
C ASN A 238 3.28 25.23 9.62
N LYS A 239 3.50 24.93 8.33
CA LYS A 239 2.98 23.73 7.66
C LYS A 239 4.09 22.74 7.39
N GLU A 240 3.73 21.46 7.43
CA GLU A 240 4.62 20.41 6.92
C GLU A 240 4.71 20.52 5.40
N SER A 241 5.89 20.30 4.85
CA SER A 241 6.08 20.12 3.42
C SER A 241 7.16 19.07 3.15
N GLY A 242 7.16 18.48 1.96
CA GLY A 242 8.17 17.51 1.60
C GLY A 242 8.14 17.10 0.13
N PHE A 243 9.22 16.47 -0.31
CA PHE A 243 9.43 15.99 -1.67
C PHE A 243 10.36 14.78 -1.69
N LEU A 244 10.49 14.16 -2.86
CA LEU A 244 11.31 12.98 -3.11
C LEU A 244 12.48 13.29 -4.02
N VAL A 245 13.66 12.77 -3.66
CA VAL A 245 14.89 12.87 -4.44
C VAL A 245 15.40 11.46 -4.74
N LEU A 246 15.78 11.22 -5.99
CA LEU A 246 16.46 10.02 -6.43
C LEU A 246 17.94 10.35 -6.66
N HIS A 247 18.82 9.60 -6.00
CA HIS A 247 20.27 9.70 -6.12
C HIS A 247 20.78 8.65 -7.09
N THR A 248 21.44 9.08 -8.16
CA THR A 248 22.01 8.20 -9.18
C THR A 248 23.47 8.55 -9.45
N ASP A 249 24.17 7.74 -10.24
CA ASP A 249 25.55 8.03 -10.67
C ASP A 249 25.66 9.35 -11.48
N GLU A 250 24.54 9.82 -12.06
CA GLU A 250 24.45 11.09 -12.79
C GLU A 250 24.17 12.30 -11.89
N GLY A 251 23.90 12.08 -10.60
CA GLY A 251 23.56 13.10 -9.61
C GLY A 251 22.20 12.89 -8.95
N GLU A 252 21.76 13.91 -8.20
CA GLU A 252 20.46 13.93 -7.53
C GLU A 252 19.36 14.50 -8.45
N LYS A 253 18.19 13.87 -8.42
CA LYS A 253 17.04 14.27 -9.24
C LYS A 253 15.77 14.28 -8.41
N ILE A 254 15.04 15.39 -8.44
CA ILE A 254 13.71 15.48 -7.83
C ILE A 254 12.71 14.66 -8.66
N ILE A 255 11.97 13.78 -7.99
CA ILE A 255 11.03 12.84 -8.64
C ILE A 255 9.58 13.00 -8.16
N SER A 256 9.31 14.00 -7.31
CA SER A 256 7.97 14.41 -6.94
C SER A 256 7.84 15.92 -6.96
N ASP A 257 6.60 16.41 -7.04
CA ASP A 257 6.32 17.79 -6.67
C ASP A 257 6.57 17.98 -5.16
N LEU A 258 6.74 19.23 -4.74
CA LEU A 258 6.80 19.60 -3.34
C LEU A 258 5.37 19.69 -2.81
N VAL A 259 5.08 18.84 -1.85
CA VAL A 259 3.75 18.67 -1.28
C VAL A 259 3.67 19.44 0.03
N VAL A 260 2.64 20.28 0.20
CA VAL A 260 2.41 21.06 1.42
C VAL A 260 1.19 20.54 2.14
N GLY A 261 1.33 20.20 3.41
CA GLY A 261 0.25 19.70 4.26
C GLY A 261 -0.76 20.78 4.62
N ARG A 262 -2.05 20.43 4.67
CA ARG A 262 -3.14 21.36 4.98
C ARG A 262 -3.17 21.80 6.44
N ASN A 263 -2.71 20.95 7.34
CA ASN A 263 -2.66 21.18 8.78
C ASN A 263 -1.25 20.83 9.31
N THR A 264 -0.95 21.20 10.55
CA THR A 264 0.29 20.81 11.27
C THR A 264 0.47 19.30 11.47
N ASN A 265 -0.46 18.46 10.96
CA ASN A 265 -0.61 17.03 11.25
C ASN A 265 -0.53 16.12 10.00
N SER A 266 0.03 16.60 8.90
CA SER A 266 0.11 15.84 7.64
C SER A 266 1.33 14.92 7.66
N LEU A 267 1.17 13.60 7.74
CA LEU A 267 2.29 12.63 7.64
C LEU A 267 2.84 12.55 6.19
N ILE A 268 3.52 13.60 5.73
CA ILE A 268 3.87 13.79 4.31
C ILE A 268 4.87 12.75 3.85
N GLY A 269 5.88 12.40 4.66
CA GLY A 269 6.90 11.42 4.29
C GLY A 269 6.34 10.06 3.89
N VAL A 270 5.48 9.46 4.72
CA VAL A 270 4.81 8.17 4.41
C VAL A 270 3.88 8.31 3.20
N THR A 271 3.22 9.46 3.07
CA THR A 271 2.26 9.69 1.99
C THR A 271 2.96 9.84 0.63
N LEU A 272 4.12 10.50 0.58
CA LEU A 272 4.95 10.62 -0.63
C LEU A 272 5.44 9.26 -1.12
N LEU A 273 5.91 8.44 -0.17
CA LEU A 273 6.34 7.07 -0.40
C LEU A 273 5.24 6.19 -1.00
N GLU A 274 4.01 6.31 -0.49
CA GLU A 274 2.86 5.56 -1.00
C GLU A 274 2.37 6.07 -2.37
N ILE A 275 2.34 7.38 -2.58
CA ILE A 275 1.78 8.01 -3.79
C ILE A 275 2.74 7.87 -4.97
N TYR A 276 3.99 8.31 -4.83
CA TYR A 276 4.91 8.53 -5.95
C TYR A 276 5.84 7.36 -6.22
N VAL A 277 6.17 6.59 -5.19
CA VAL A 277 7.17 5.52 -5.29
C VAL A 277 6.48 4.17 -5.42
N GLY A 278 5.53 3.89 -4.51
CA GLY A 278 4.86 2.60 -4.39
C GLY A 278 5.84 1.45 -4.43
N PHE A 279 6.51 1.30 -3.30
CA PHE A 279 7.45 0.23 -3.03
C PHE A 279 7.01 -1.11 -3.59
N ARG A 280 7.93 -1.74 -4.31
CA ARG A 280 7.88 -3.16 -4.59
C ARG A 280 8.87 -3.83 -3.64
N GLN A 281 8.90 -5.15 -3.65
CA GLN A 281 9.82 -5.90 -2.82
C GLN A 281 10.79 -6.64 -3.74
N ASP A 282 12.08 -6.41 -3.55
CA ASP A 282 13.14 -7.06 -4.31
C ASP A 282 13.49 -8.38 -3.60
N ARG A 283 13.08 -9.49 -4.23
CA ARG A 283 13.13 -10.86 -3.68
C ARG A 283 14.54 -11.42 -3.46
N SER A 284 15.59 -10.62 -3.65
CA SER A 284 16.99 -11.04 -3.49
C SER A 284 17.64 -10.65 -2.15
N LEU A 285 17.05 -9.71 -1.40
CA LEU A 285 17.66 -9.15 -0.19
C LEU A 285 16.64 -9.13 0.97
N TYR A 286 16.85 -10.01 1.94
CA TYR A 286 15.98 -10.30 3.09
C TYR A 286 15.71 -9.14 4.07
N ARG A 287 15.87 -7.86 3.71
CA ARG A 287 15.74 -6.75 4.67
C ARG A 287 15.11 -5.42 4.25
N ALA A 288 14.71 -5.17 3.00
CA ALA A 288 14.00 -3.92 2.73
C ALA A 288 13.09 -3.97 1.51
N TYR A 289 11.96 -3.28 1.62
CA TYR A 289 11.16 -2.91 0.46
C TYR A 289 12.02 -2.03 -0.45
N LYS A 290 12.24 -2.44 -1.70
CA LYS A 290 13.02 -1.64 -2.66
C LYS A 290 12.10 -1.00 -3.70
N HIS A 291 12.27 0.29 -3.91
CA HIS A 291 11.62 0.95 -5.02
C HIS A 291 12.21 0.45 -6.35
N ALA A 292 11.39 0.40 -7.40
CA ALA A 292 11.83 -0.09 -8.71
C ALA A 292 12.77 0.87 -9.48
N LYS A 293 13.01 2.07 -8.94
CA LYS A 293 13.93 3.05 -9.53
C LYS A 293 15.38 2.66 -9.23
N GLU A 294 16.25 2.71 -10.22
CA GLU A 294 17.70 2.58 -10.03
C GLU A 294 18.23 3.83 -9.30
N GLY A 295 19.01 3.61 -8.22
CA GLY A 295 19.52 4.69 -7.36
C GLY A 295 19.08 4.56 -5.90
N ASP A 296 19.49 5.52 -5.06
CA ASP A 296 19.04 5.62 -3.68
C ASP A 296 17.93 6.66 -3.57
N LEU A 297 16.80 6.31 -2.93
CA LEU A 297 15.68 7.22 -2.75
C LEU A 297 15.77 7.96 -1.42
N GLU A 298 15.54 9.26 -1.46
CA GLU A 298 15.45 10.13 -0.30
C GLU A 298 14.06 10.78 -0.20
N VAL A 299 13.50 10.75 1.01
CA VAL A 299 12.36 11.56 1.42
C VAL A 299 12.89 12.74 2.21
N ILE A 300 12.67 13.95 1.71
CA ILE A 300 12.99 15.19 2.43
C ILE A 300 11.66 15.80 2.87
N HIS A 301 11.47 16.01 4.18
CA HIS A 301 10.28 16.71 4.69
C HIS A 301 10.61 17.62 5.88
N SER A 302 9.73 18.58 6.16
CA SER A 302 9.95 19.54 7.24
C SER A 302 9.52 18.97 8.59
N TYR A 303 10.17 19.43 9.65
CA TYR A 303 9.85 19.06 11.02
C TYR A 303 8.57 19.77 11.48
N THR A 304 7.61 18.99 12.01
CA THR A 304 6.43 19.51 12.70
C THR A 304 6.40 19.01 14.16
N PRO A 305 6.56 19.91 15.16
CA PRO A 305 6.65 19.51 16.57
C PRO A 305 5.46 18.68 17.06
N ASN A 306 4.24 19.06 16.67
CA ASN A 306 3.01 18.42 17.12
C ASN A 306 2.88 16.95 16.68
N ILE A 307 3.34 16.60 15.46
CA ILE A 307 3.28 15.21 14.97
C ILE A 307 4.29 14.34 15.67
N GLN A 308 5.51 14.86 15.85
CA GLN A 308 6.59 14.10 16.46
C GLN A 308 6.28 13.80 17.92
N GLU A 309 5.72 14.77 18.64
CA GLU A 309 5.21 14.59 20.00
C GLU A 309 4.04 13.59 20.05
N MET A 310 3.04 13.69 19.17
CA MET A 310 1.92 12.74 19.12
C MET A 310 2.36 11.31 18.74
N ALA A 311 3.25 11.14 17.76
CA ALA A 311 3.77 9.84 17.33
C ALA A 311 4.62 9.19 18.41
N TYR A 312 5.39 9.99 19.15
CA TYR A 312 6.17 9.55 20.30
C TYR A 312 5.26 9.07 21.45
N LEU A 313 4.23 9.87 21.80
CA LEU A 313 3.29 9.57 22.88
C LEU A 313 2.33 8.42 22.55
N ALA A 314 2.03 8.19 21.28
CA ALA A 314 1.17 7.09 20.84
C ALA A 314 1.84 5.71 20.89
N ASN A 315 3.17 5.64 21.04
CA ASN A 315 3.89 4.37 21.17
C ASN A 315 4.16 4.04 22.66
N PRO A 316 3.45 3.05 23.24
CA PRO A 316 3.54 2.72 24.66
C PRO A 316 4.88 2.08 25.08
N LEU A 317 5.76 1.76 24.13
CA LEU A 317 7.08 1.19 24.37
C LEU A 317 8.20 2.25 24.39
N THR A 318 7.88 3.51 24.10
CA THR A 318 8.88 4.59 24.04
C THR A 318 9.12 5.13 25.45
N PRO A 319 10.39 5.18 25.93
CA PRO A 319 10.69 5.73 27.26
C PRO A 319 10.29 7.21 27.35
N PRO A 320 9.94 7.75 28.53
CA PRO A 320 9.62 9.17 28.67
C PRO A 320 10.82 10.05 28.27
N VAL A 321 10.56 11.14 27.54
CA VAL A 321 11.60 12.09 27.12
C VAL A 321 12.03 12.96 28.29
N GLU A 322 13.32 13.03 28.58
CA GLU A 322 13.85 13.84 29.70
C GLU A 322 14.18 15.30 29.31
N THR A 323 14.34 15.64 28.03
CA THR A 323 14.78 16.99 27.60
C THR A 323 14.10 17.55 26.35
N ALA A 324 14.08 16.83 25.22
CA ALA A 324 13.40 17.28 23.99
C ALA A 324 13.05 16.09 23.07
N PHE A 325 11.95 16.21 22.32
CA PHE A 325 11.56 15.20 21.33
C PHE A 325 12.61 15.13 20.20
N PRO A 326 12.94 13.94 19.69
CA PRO A 326 13.88 13.78 18.57
C PRO A 326 13.36 14.50 17.32
N THR A 327 14.27 14.94 16.42
CA THR A 327 13.91 15.61 15.15
C THR A 327 13.36 14.63 14.10
N MET A 328 13.77 13.36 14.14
CA MET A 328 13.17 12.30 13.34
C MET A 328 12.17 11.55 14.20
N SER A 329 10.97 11.33 13.66
CA SER A 329 9.95 10.55 14.36
C SER A 329 10.28 9.06 14.34
N THR A 330 9.63 8.29 15.22
CA THR A 330 9.70 6.82 15.19
C THR A 330 9.18 6.25 13.87
N ALA A 331 8.28 6.95 13.18
CA ALA A 331 7.80 6.59 11.85
C ALA A 331 8.87 6.82 10.77
N ASP A 332 9.66 7.89 10.87
CA ASP A 332 10.73 8.23 9.92
C ASP A 332 11.88 7.22 10.03
N VAL A 333 12.28 6.90 11.26
CA VAL A 333 13.28 5.84 11.52
C VAL A 333 12.80 4.51 10.99
N ALA A 334 11.55 4.13 11.32
CA ALA A 334 10.99 2.88 10.84
C ALA A 334 10.82 2.86 9.31
N ALA A 335 10.53 3.98 8.68
CA ALA A 335 10.42 4.09 7.23
C ALA A 335 11.79 3.91 6.56
N SER A 336 12.82 4.61 7.05
CA SER A 336 14.18 4.45 6.55
C SER A 336 14.67 3.00 6.65
N GLU A 337 14.49 2.37 7.82
CA GLU A 337 14.92 0.99 8.04
C GLU A 337 14.14 -0.04 7.21
N ARG A 338 12.84 0.20 6.97
CA ARG A 338 11.97 -0.77 6.27
C ARG A 338 12.01 -0.63 4.76
N PHE A 339 12.17 0.58 4.24
CA PHE A 339 12.01 0.90 2.83
C PHE A 339 13.32 1.17 2.09
N ASP A 340 14.48 0.93 2.73
CA ASP A 340 15.81 1.23 2.16
C ASP A 340 15.89 2.66 1.62
N VAL A 341 15.23 3.60 2.30
CA VAL A 341 15.20 5.00 1.90
C VAL A 341 15.97 5.85 2.88
N MET A 342 16.62 6.87 2.34
CA MET A 342 17.05 7.98 3.16
C MET A 342 15.83 8.79 3.57
N VAL A 343 15.66 9.05 4.86
CA VAL A 343 14.74 10.06 5.36
C VAL A 343 15.56 11.20 5.94
N SER A 344 15.26 12.41 5.49
CA SER A 344 15.89 13.65 5.93
C SER A 344 14.81 14.64 6.39
N VAL A 345 14.97 15.16 7.60
CA VAL A 345 14.02 16.06 8.25
C VAL A 345 14.68 17.41 8.48
N ILE A 346 14.03 18.48 8.01
CA ILE A 346 14.56 19.85 8.07
C ILE A 346 13.71 20.69 9.02
N LYS A 347 14.33 21.29 10.04
CA LYS A 347 13.66 22.26 10.92
C LYS A 347 13.59 23.64 10.28
N ALA A 348 12.68 24.45 10.81
CA ALA A 348 12.47 25.83 10.37
C ALA A 348 13.72 26.73 10.56
N ASP A 349 14.58 26.39 11.53
CA ASP A 349 15.88 27.05 11.79
C ASP A 349 17.03 26.51 10.93
N GLY A 350 16.73 25.64 9.95
CA GLY A 350 17.72 25.03 9.07
C GLY A 350 18.45 23.83 9.68
N HIS A 351 18.13 23.43 10.91
CA HIS A 351 18.72 22.22 11.48
C HIS A 351 18.26 20.96 10.74
N VAL A 352 19.22 20.09 10.40
CA VAL A 352 18.99 18.86 9.64
C VAL A 352 19.13 17.63 10.55
N GLU A 353 18.23 16.68 10.38
CA GLU A 353 18.46 15.31 10.81
C GLU A 353 18.26 14.35 9.64
N SER A 354 19.12 13.35 9.49
CA SER A 354 18.98 12.36 8.43
C SER A 354 19.41 10.98 8.89
N SER A 355 18.71 9.98 8.39
CA SER A 355 19.10 8.56 8.48
C SER A 355 20.49 8.28 7.90
N SER A 356 21.00 9.11 6.98
CA SER A 356 22.36 9.04 6.43
C SER A 356 23.25 10.13 7.01
N LYS A 357 24.34 9.73 7.69
CA LYS A 357 25.32 10.68 8.27
C LYS A 357 26.05 11.51 7.22
N LEU A 358 26.25 10.96 6.02
CA LEU A 358 26.88 11.67 4.92
C LEU A 358 25.91 12.73 4.39
N ARG A 359 24.68 12.31 4.09
CA ARG A 359 23.65 13.20 3.56
C ARG A 359 23.28 14.32 4.53
N LYS A 360 23.27 14.03 5.83
CA LYS A 360 23.12 15.05 6.87
C LYS A 360 24.11 16.21 6.69
N LYS A 361 25.40 15.92 6.50
CA LYS A 361 26.44 16.95 6.34
C LYS A 361 26.28 17.73 5.05
N GLU A 362 25.95 17.05 3.96
CA GLU A 362 25.71 17.70 2.66
C GLU A 362 24.55 18.69 2.76
N LEU A 363 23.43 18.29 3.37
CA LEU A 363 22.28 19.16 3.58
C LEU A 363 22.60 20.30 4.57
N GLU A 364 23.38 20.05 5.62
CA GLU A 364 23.87 21.10 6.53
C GLU A 364 24.72 22.14 5.79
N GLU A 365 25.60 21.71 4.88
CA GLU A 365 26.43 22.59 4.05
C GLU A 365 25.55 23.40 3.07
N ILE A 366 24.62 22.76 2.36
CA ILE A 366 23.67 23.42 1.46
C ILE A 366 22.86 24.49 2.22
N ILE A 367 22.28 24.12 3.37
CA ILE A 367 21.45 25.03 4.16
C ILE A 367 22.28 26.16 4.76
N SER A 368 23.51 25.90 5.20
CA SER A 368 24.41 26.97 5.65
C SER A 368 24.71 27.99 4.54
N GLY A 369 24.85 27.53 3.29
CA GLY A 369 25.00 28.39 2.11
C GLY A 369 23.75 29.23 1.83
N ILE A 370 22.55 28.67 2.03
CA ILE A 370 21.28 29.40 1.90
C ILE A 370 21.20 30.53 2.94
N VAL A 371 21.46 30.23 4.22
CA VAL A 371 21.34 31.20 5.32
C VAL A 371 22.32 32.36 5.17
N VAL A 372 23.54 32.10 4.65
CA VAL A 372 24.54 33.15 4.41
C VAL A 372 24.13 34.10 3.28
N LEU A 373 23.45 33.61 2.24
CA LEU A 373 22.98 34.45 1.13
C LEU A 373 21.84 35.38 1.56
N ASP A 374 20.93 34.92 2.43
CA ASP A 374 19.84 35.74 2.98
C ASP A 374 20.35 36.89 3.89
N GLU A 375 21.49 36.69 4.58
CA GLU A 375 22.12 37.74 5.40
C GLU A 375 22.86 38.81 4.55
N GLU A 376 23.33 38.46 3.35
CA GLU A 376 24.02 39.38 2.43
C GLU A 376 23.05 40.20 1.56
N ASP A 377 21.90 39.63 1.15
CA ASP A 377 20.85 40.33 0.39
C ASP A 377 19.94 41.21 1.28
N GLY A 378 20.06 41.09 2.61
CA GLY A 378 19.34 41.88 3.60
C GLY A 378 20.03 43.17 4.09
N GLN A 379 21.16 43.59 3.49
CA GLN A 379 21.89 44.83 3.82
C GLN A 379 21.62 46.01 2.88
#